data_AF-A0A8S2XXD6-F1
#
_entry.id   AF-A0A8S2XXD6-F1
#
_cell.length_a   1.000
_cell.length_b   1.000
_cell.length_c   1.000
_cell.angle_alpha   90.00
_cell.angle_beta   90.00
_cell.angle_gamma   90.00
#
_symmetry.space_group_name_H-M   'P 1'
#
loop_
_entity.id
_entity.type
_entity.pdbx_description
1 polymer ?
#
loop_
_entity_poly.entity_id
_entity_poly.type
_entity_poly.pdbx_seq_one_letter_code
_entity_poly.pdbx_strand_id
1 'polypeptide(L)' 'SSVILKFTIKQDETAVDIKHMSMVPDEEEVLILPFSVFRVKDTIENGGDTDSPGLIEIDLEECEDSEQINTEKPKSE' A
#
# COMPACT_ATOMS: atom_id res chain seq x y z
N SER A 1 10.76 -9.92 -11.17
CA SER A 1 9.34 -9.87 -10.79
C SER A 1 8.94 -8.44 -10.61
N SER A 2 7.74 -8.07 -11.08
CA SER A 2 7.16 -6.74 -10.86
C SER A 2 6.33 -6.76 -9.59
N VAL A 3 6.13 -5.60 -8.96
CA VAL A 3 5.31 -5.47 -7.74
C VAL A 3 4.21 -4.44 -7.99
N ILE A 4 2.98 -4.79 -7.63
CA ILE A 4 1.83 -3.88 -7.56
C ILE A 4 1.42 -3.75 -6.10
N LEU A 5 1.24 -2.50 -5.66
CA LEU A 5 0.74 -2.18 -4.34
C LEU A 5 -0.70 -1.67 -4.48
N LYS A 6 -1.65 -2.30 -3.78
CA LYS A 6 -3.05 -1.87 -3.76
C LYS A 6 -3.37 -1.28 -2.39
N PHE A 7 -3.50 0.04 -2.34
CA PHE A 7 -3.75 0.77 -1.10
C PHE A 7 -5.24 0.93 -0.84
N THR A 8 -5.68 0.57 0.36
CA THR A 8 -6.96 0.98 0.93
C THR A 8 -6.72 2.13 1.90
N ILE A 9 -7.06 3.35 1.47
CA ILE A 9 -7.03 4.56 2.29
C ILE A 9 -8.31 4.62 3.12
N LYS A 10 -8.20 4.83 4.43
CA LYS A 10 -9.34 4.90 5.36
C LYS A 10 -9.57 6.31 5.89
N GLN A 11 -8.53 7.13 5.93
CA GLN A 11 -8.59 8.48 6.45
C GLN A 11 -8.76 9.49 5.30
N ASP A 12 -9.68 10.44 5.48
CA ASP A 12 -10.02 11.41 4.42
C ASP A 12 -8.86 12.38 4.10
N GLU A 13 -7.86 12.49 4.98
CA GLU A 13 -6.77 13.45 4.87
C GLU A 13 -5.42 12.86 4.44
N THR A 14 -5.27 11.52 4.39
CA THR A 14 -3.96 10.88 4.15
C THR A 14 -3.62 10.66 2.68
N ALA A 15 -4.57 10.92 1.79
CA ALA A 15 -4.36 10.89 0.35
C ALA A 15 -5.01 12.11 -0.31
N VAL A 16 -4.27 12.78 -1.19
CA VAL A 16 -4.71 14.00 -1.88
C VAL A 16 -4.75 13.72 -3.38
N ASP A 17 -5.91 13.96 -4.02
CA ASP A 17 -6.01 13.98 -5.47
C ASP A 17 -5.24 15.20 -6.02
N ILE A 18 -4.20 14.95 -6.81
CA ILE A 18 -3.36 15.98 -7.41
C ILE A 18 -3.53 16.08 -8.92
N LYS A 19 -4.53 15.40 -9.51
CA LYS A 19 -4.83 15.44 -10.95
C LYS A 19 -4.95 16.86 -11.49
N HIS A 20 -5.62 17.74 -10.73
CA HIS A 20 -5.82 19.14 -11.14
C HIS A 20 -4.58 20.04 -10.94
N MET A 21 -3.55 19.55 -10.26
CA MET A 21 -2.29 20.26 -10.02
C MET A 21 -1.16 19.74 -10.92
N SER A 22 -1.33 18.57 -11.53
CA SER A 22 -0.31 17.93 -12.36
C SER A 22 -0.12 18.65 -13.70
N MET A 23 1.13 18.68 -14.15
CA MET A 23 1.47 19.10 -15.52
C MET A 23 1.22 17.99 -16.55
N VAL A 24 0.83 16.79 -16.10
CA VAL A 24 0.53 15.62 -16.93
C VAL A 24 -0.98 15.35 -16.83
N PRO A 25 -1.79 15.86 -17.78
CA PRO A 25 -3.25 15.91 -17.64
C PRO A 25 -3.95 14.55 -17.76
N ASP A 26 -3.27 13.54 -18.30
CA ASP A 26 -3.82 12.20 -18.53
C ASP A 26 -3.57 11.24 -17.36
N GLU A 27 -2.83 11.67 -16.34
CA GLU A 27 -2.53 10.86 -15.15
C GLU A 27 -3.55 11.10 -14.04
N GLU A 28 -4.13 10.01 -13.53
CA GLU A 28 -4.98 10.04 -12.34
C GLU A 28 -4.10 9.80 -11.10
N GLU A 29 -3.39 10.85 -10.70
CA GLU A 29 -2.36 10.77 -9.66
C GLU A 29 -2.93 11.17 -8.28
N VAL A 30 -2.60 10.36 -7.28
CA VAL A 30 -2.93 10.60 -5.87
C VAL A 30 -1.65 10.63 -5.05
N LEU A 31 -1.47 11.69 -4.26
CA LEU A 31 -0.37 11.83 -3.32
C LEU A 31 -0.75 11.21 -1.98
N ILE A 32 -0.09 10.11 -1.61
CA ILE A 32 -0.13 9.57 -0.24
C ILE A 32 0.79 10.45 0.63
N LEU A 33 0.28 10.94 1.76
CA LEU A 33 1.04 11.84 2.61
C LEU A 33 2.25 11.14 3.26
N PRO A 34 3.33 11.89 3.57
CA PRO A 34 4.46 11.36 4.29
C PRO A 34 4.04 10.77 5.65
N PHE A 35 4.73 9.72 6.07
CA PHE A 35 4.52 9.00 7.33
C PHE A 35 3.21 8.20 7.43
N SER A 36 2.41 8.11 6.37
CA SER A 36 1.28 7.18 6.33
C SER A 36 1.73 5.73 6.54
N VAL A 37 1.02 5.02 7.41
CA VAL A 37 1.32 3.66 7.81
C VAL A 37 0.30 2.69 7.23
N PHE A 38 0.79 1.61 6.64
CA PHE A 38 -0.04 0.57 6.05
C PHE A 38 0.33 -0.80 6.60
N ARG A 39 -0.69 -1.63 6.85
CA ARG A 39 -0.54 -3.04 7.17
C ARG A 39 -0.76 -3.88 5.90
N VAL A 40 0.14 -4.83 5.68
CA VAL A 40 -0.04 -5.88 4.66
C VAL A 40 -1.21 -6.77 5.06
N LYS A 41 -2.21 -6.87 4.20
CA LYS A 41 -3.37 -7.75 4.36
C LYS A 41 -3.17 -9.07 3.65
N ASP A 42 -2.63 -9.01 2.44
CA ASP A 42 -2.40 -10.18 1.61
C ASP A 42 -1.18 -9.97 0.71
N THR A 43 -0.64 -11.07 0.22
CA THR A 43 0.44 -11.08 -0.77
C THR A 43 0.16 -12.20 -1.76
N ILE A 44 -0.10 -11.82 -3.00
CA ILE A 44 -0.51 -12.71 -4.07
C ILE A 44 0.63 -12.79 -5.08
N GLU A 45 1.21 -13.98 -5.20
CA GLU A 45 2.23 -14.25 -6.23
C GLU A 45 1.53 -14.76 -7.50
N ASN A 46 1.38 -13.87 -8.47
CA ASN A 46 0.93 -14.25 -9.80
C ASN A 46 2.14 -14.76 -10.59
N GLY A 47 2.12 -16.07 -10.87
CA GLY A 47 3.22 -16.79 -11.50
C GLY A 47 3.74 -16.12 -12.78
N GLY A 48 5.03 -16.26 -13.02
CA GLY A 48 5.67 -15.97 -14.30
C GLY A 48 6.04 -17.29 -14.98
N ASP A 49 5.69 -17.45 -16.25
CA ASP A 49 6.25 -18.53 -17.05
C ASP A 49 7.74 -18.26 -17.30
N THR A 50 8.48 -19.23 -17.86
CA THR A 50 9.92 -19.13 -18.13
C THR A 50 10.36 -17.87 -18.89
N ASP A 51 9.43 -17.23 -19.61
CA ASP A 51 9.66 -16.04 -20.44
C ASP A 51 9.01 -14.75 -19.89
N SER A 52 8.31 -14.80 -18.74
CA SER A 52 7.65 -13.62 -18.17
C SER A 52 8.01 -13.42 -16.70
N PRO A 53 8.45 -12.22 -16.28
CA PRO A 53 8.71 -11.96 -14.88
C PRO A 53 7.38 -12.02 -14.12
N GLY A 54 7.32 -12.86 -13.08
CA GLY A 54 6.13 -12.97 -12.21
C GLY A 54 5.74 -11.62 -11.60
N LEU A 55 4.47 -11.50 -11.23
CA LEU A 55 3.88 -10.29 -10.67
C LEU A 55 3.49 -10.55 -9.21
N ILE A 56 3.97 -9.72 -8.29
CA ILE A 56 3.61 -9.79 -6.88
C ILE A 56 2.61 -8.67 -6.61
N GLU A 57 1.41 -9.02 -6.17
CA GLU A 57 0.41 -8.06 -5.72
C GLU A 57 0.39 -8.03 -4.20
N ILE A 58 0.48 -6.84 -3.61
CA ILE A 58 0.45 -6.64 -2.16
C ILE A 58 -0.74 -5.74 -1.84
N ASP A 59 -1.68 -6.29 -1.09
CA ASP A 59 -2.83 -5.55 -0.60
C ASP A 59 -2.47 -4.88 0.73
N LEU A 60 -2.60 -3.56 0.78
CA LEU A 60 -2.21 -2.70 1.89
C LEU A 60 -3.45 -1.99 2.44
N GLU A 61 -3.63 -2.02 3.75
CA GLU A 61 -4.68 -1.29 4.44
C GLU A 61 -4.08 -0.25 5.38
N GLU A 62 -4.54 0.99 5.28
CA GLU A 62 -4.12 2.07 6.17
C GLU A 62 -4.46 1.75 7.63
N CYS A 63 -3.53 2.07 8.53
CA CYS A 63 -3.65 1.84 9.97
C CYS A 63 -3.25 3.10 10.73
N GLU A 64 -3.86 3.32 11.89
CA GLU A 64 -3.41 4.36 12.81
C GLU A 64 -2.12 3.95 13.52
N ASP A 65 -1.25 4.90 13.84
CA ASP A 65 0.00 4.67 14.59
C ASP A 65 -0.21 3.88 15.90
N SER A 66 -1.38 4.03 16.52
CA SER A 66 -1.75 3.35 17.77
C SER A 66 -2.00 1.84 17.60
N GLU A 67 -2.32 1.37 16.39
CA GLU A 67 -2.66 -0.04 16.13
C GLU A 67 -1.43 -0.94 16.01
N GLN A 68 -0.22 -0.38 15.87
CA GLN A 68 1.03 -1.16 15.83
C GLN A 68 1.48 -1.70 17.19
N ILE A 69 1.03 -1.09 18.31
CA ILE A 69 1.57 -1.38 19.65
C ILE A 69 1.02 -2.71 20.25
N ASN A 70 0.04 -3.36 19.62
CA ASN A 70 -0.66 -4.51 20.22
C ASN A 70 -0.28 -5.90 19.68
N THR A 71 0.70 -6.04 18.78
CA THR A 71 1.09 -7.37 18.23
C THR A 71 2.34 -8.00 18.84
N GLU A 72 3.04 -7.36 19.78
CA GLU A 72 4.15 -7.96 20.51
C GLU A 72 3.88 -7.99 22.03
N LYS A 73 2.98 -8.88 22.48
CA LYS A 73 3.08 -9.37 23.86
C LYS A 73 4.20 -10.42 23.90
N PRO A 74 5.27 -10.26 24.70
CA PRO A 74 6.22 -11.34 24.91
C PRO A 74 5.49 -12.50 25.59
N LYS A 75 5.71 -13.73 25.11
CA LYS A 75 5.41 -14.93 25.88
C LYS A 75 6.23 -14.86 27.17
N SER A 76 5.57 -14.57 28.28
CA SER A 76 6.10 -14.80 29.60
C SER A 76 6.14 -16.31 29.87
N GLU A 77 7.34 -16.88 29.92
CA GLU A 77 7.66 -18.13 30.64
C GLU A 77 8.05 -17.82 32.09
#